data_AF-A0A452ZI79-F1
#
_entry.id   AF-A0A452ZI79-F1
#
_cell.length_a   1.000
_cell.length_b   1.000
_cell.length_c   1.000
_cell.angle_alpha   90.00
_cell.angle_beta   90.00
_cell.angle_gamma   90.00
#
_symmetry.space_group_name_H-M   'P 1'
#
loop_
_entity.id
_entity.type
_entity.pdbx_description
1 polymer ?
#
loop_
_entity_poly.entity_id
_entity_poly.type
_entity_poly.pdbx_seq_one_letter_code
_entity_poly.pdbx_strand_id
1 'polypeptide(L)' 'GVGRKTTDESEHLTWRDGVKVPCGKLVPSGNEHGPLEYNEFAVYDPKQVRPSYQTRRQR' A
#
# COMPACT_ATOMS: atom_id res chain seq x y z
N GLY A 1 4.35 5.36 7.62
CA GLY A 1 5.67 4.88 8.03
C GLY A 1 6.28 4.04 6.93
N VAL A 2 7.61 4.06 6.79
CA VAL A 2 8.34 3.26 5.80
C VAL A 2 8.69 1.92 6.43
N GLY A 3 8.19 0.83 5.87
CA GLY A 3 8.52 -0.53 6.30
C GLY A 3 9.77 -1.07 5.64
N ARG A 4 10.32 -2.16 6.17
CA ARG A 4 11.46 -2.88 5.59
C ARG A 4 11.13 -3.51 4.24
N LYS A 5 9.85 -3.82 3.96
CA LYS A 5 9.38 -4.40 2.70
C LYS A 5 8.37 -3.48 2.00
N THR A 6 8.44 -3.45 0.67
CA THR A 6 7.50 -2.74 -0.21
C THR A 6 7.08 -3.64 -1.37
N THR A 7 6.01 -3.31 -2.09
CA THR A 7 5.66 -3.98 -3.35
C THR A 7 6.59 -3.53 -4.48
N ASP A 8 6.86 -4.43 -5.44
CA ASP A 8 7.61 -4.09 -6.66
C ASP A 8 6.83 -3.07 -7.50
N GLU A 9 7.42 -1.87 -7.68
CA GLU A 9 6.76 -0.79 -8.40
C GLU A 9 6.47 -1.11 -9.87
N SER A 10 7.24 -2.00 -10.49
CA SER A 10 7.00 -2.44 -11.87
C SER A 10 5.73 -3.29 -12.00
N GLU A 11 5.28 -3.90 -10.91
CA GLU A 11 4.07 -4.71 -10.83
C GLU A 11 2.84 -3.89 -10.39
N HIS A 12 2.99 -2.58 -10.13
CA HIS A 12 1.85 -1.73 -9.75
C HIS A 12 0.90 -1.50 -10.92
N LEU A 13 -0.39 -1.65 -10.65
CA LEU A 13 -1.45 -1.38 -11.60
C LEU A 13 -1.96 0.07 -11.45
N THR A 14 -2.13 0.79 -12.55
CA THR A 14 -2.94 2.02 -12.57
C THR A 14 -4.41 1.65 -12.76
N TRP A 15 -5.24 1.96 -11.78
CA TRP A 15 -6.67 1.71 -11.82
C TRP A 15 -7.47 2.97 -12.22
N ARG A 16 -8.79 2.94 -12.04
CA ARG A 16 -9.71 4.04 -12.38
C ARG A 16 -9.27 5.33 -11.70
N ASP A 17 -9.53 6.46 -12.36
CA ASP A 17 -9.16 7.80 -11.89
C ASP A 17 -7.65 7.98 -11.66
N GLY A 18 -6.79 7.16 -12.29
CA GLY A 18 -5.34 7.23 -12.14
C GLY A 18 -4.82 6.72 -10.79
N VAL A 19 -5.63 6.01 -10.02
CA VAL A 19 -5.22 5.47 -8.72
C VAL A 19 -4.18 4.35 -8.90
N LYS A 20 -2.96 4.55 -8.39
CA LYS A 20 -1.91 3.50 -8.37
C LYS A 20 -2.23 2.49 -7.27
N VAL A 21 -2.40 1.23 -7.63
CA VAL A 21 -2.64 0.12 -6.69
C VAL A 21 -1.32 -0.60 -6.44
N PRO A 22 -0.79 -0.60 -5.20
CA PRO A 22 0.39 -1.36 -4.85
C PRO A 22 0.01 -2.84 -4.77
N CYS A 23 0.31 -3.58 -5.83
CA CYS A 23 0.14 -5.02 -5.94
C CYS A 23 1.47 -5.68 -6.32
N GLY A 24 1.50 -7.00 -6.27
CA GLY A 24 2.65 -7.79 -6.68
C GLY A 24 3.48 -8.32 -5.51
N LYS A 25 4.71 -8.74 -5.83
CA LYS A 25 5.63 -9.34 -4.85
C LYS A 25 6.17 -8.31 -3.87
N LEU A 26 6.41 -8.76 -2.64
CA LEU A 26 7.13 -7.99 -1.64
C LEU A 26 8.64 -8.09 -1.89
N VAL A 27 9.28 -6.94 -2.01
CA VAL A 27 10.72 -6.77 -2.19
C VAL A 27 11.29 -5.95 -1.01
N PRO A 28 12.60 -6.07 -0.71
CA PRO A 28 13.25 -5.19 0.24
C PRO A 28 13.06 -3.71 -0.14
N SER A 29 12.76 -2.89 0.85
CA SER A 29 12.78 -1.43 0.73
C SER A 29 14.19 -0.89 1.06
N GLY A 30 14.38 0.43 0.91
CA GLY A 30 15.60 1.11 1.39
C GLY A 30 15.68 1.30 2.92
N ASN A 31 14.69 0.86 3.71
CA ASN A 31 14.64 1.05 5.16
C ASN A 31 14.95 -0.23 5.93
N GLU A 32 16.08 -0.89 5.66
CA GLU A 32 16.42 -2.23 6.17
C GLU A 32 16.42 -2.36 7.70
N HIS A 33 16.76 -1.29 8.42
CA HIS A 33 16.81 -1.25 9.89
C HIS A 33 15.60 -0.57 10.52
N GLY A 34 14.56 -0.29 9.73
CA GLY A 34 13.34 0.35 10.19
C GLY A 34 12.57 -0.51 11.20
N PRO A 35 11.81 0.13 12.11
CA PRO A 35 11.02 -0.58 13.13
C PRO A 35 9.79 -1.29 12.55
N LEU A 36 9.39 -0.96 11.31
CA LEU A 36 8.18 -1.48 10.66
C LEU A 36 8.54 -2.56 9.64
N GLU A 37 7.77 -3.66 9.62
CA GLU A 37 7.94 -4.69 8.60
C GLU A 37 7.39 -4.23 7.24
N TYR A 38 6.24 -3.53 7.25
CA TYR A 38 5.50 -3.10 6.06
C TYR A 38 5.21 -1.60 6.09
N ASN A 39 4.92 -1.04 4.92
CA ASN A 39 4.52 0.35 4.81
C ASN A 39 3.15 0.60 5.47
N GLU A 40 3.03 1.75 6.12
CA GLU A 40 1.79 2.23 6.72
C GLU A 40 1.47 3.63 6.20
N PHE A 41 0.20 3.91 5.94
CA PHE A 41 -0.25 5.21 5.43
C PHE A 41 -1.28 5.78 6.39
N ALA A 42 -1.06 7.03 6.82
CA ALA A 42 -1.97 7.75 7.69
C ALA A 42 -2.34 9.08 7.03
N VAL A 43 -3.61 9.46 7.16
CA VAL A 43 -4.17 10.72 6.69
C VAL A 43 -4.92 11.36 7.85
N TYR A 44 -4.94 12.69 7.90
CA TYR A 44 -5.49 13.44 9.03
C TYR A 44 -6.76 14.23 8.67
N ASP A 45 -7.09 14.35 7.39
CA ASP A 45 -8.37 14.87 6.92
C ASP A 45 -9.23 13.72 6.32
N PRO A 46 -10.44 13.48 6.84
CA PRO A 46 -11.36 12.49 6.29
C PRO A 46 -11.63 12.65 4.79
N LYS A 47 -11.55 13.87 4.26
CA LYS A 47 -11.76 14.18 2.84
C LYS A 47 -10.67 13.60 1.92
N GLN A 48 -9.54 13.14 2.46
CA GLN A 48 -8.47 12.49 1.70
C GLN A 48 -8.77 11.01 1.37
N VAL A 49 -9.85 10.43 1.92
CA VAL A 49 -10.22 9.03 1.73
C VAL A 49 -11.58 8.92 1.05
N ARG A 50 -11.67 8.00 0.09
CA ARG A 50 -12.94 7.58 -0.54
C ARG A 50 -13.01 6.05 -0.52
N PRO A 51 -13.86 5.43 0.32
CA PRO A 51 -14.06 3.98 0.29
C PRO A 51 -14.60 3.52 -1.07
N SER A 52 -13.96 2.52 -1.68
CA SER A 52 -14.28 2.08 -3.05
C SER A 52 -14.83 0.65 -3.15
N TYR A 53 -14.42 -0.23 -2.24
CA TYR A 53 -14.81 -1.65 -2.25
C TYR A 53 -14.97 -2.16 -0.83
N GLN A 54 -15.83 -3.14 -0.65
CA GLN A 54 -15.99 -3.89 0.58
C GLN A 54 -15.85 -5.37 0.25
N THR A 55 -14.86 -6.02 0.83
CA THR A 55 -14.61 -7.44 0.63
C THR A 55 -15.16 -8.23 1.83
N ARG A 56 -15.70 -9.43 1.56
CA ARG A 56 -16.09 -10.37 2.60
C ARG A 56 -15.12 -11.54 2.58
N ARG A 57 -14.35 -11.69 3.66
CA ARG A 57 -13.52 -12.88 3.85
C ARG A 57 -14.42 -14.04 4.28
N GLN A 58 -14.50 -15.10 3.48
CA GLN A 58 -15.10 -16.35 3.93
C GLN A 58 -14.07 -17.08 4.81
N ARG A 59 -14.55 -17.63 5.93
CA ARG A 59 -13.76 -18.45 6.85
C ARG A 59 -13.80 -19.90 6.40
#